data_AF-A0A6N2CDU1-F1
#
_entry.id   AF-A0A6N2CDU1-F1
#
_cell.length_a   1.000
_cell.length_b   1.000
_cell.length_c   1.000
_cell.angle_alpha   90.00
_cell.angle_beta   90.00
_cell.angle_gamma   90.00
#
_symmetry.space_group_name_H-M   'P 1'
#
loop_
_entity.id
_entity.type
_entity.pdbx_description
1 polymer ?
#
loop_
_entity_poly.entity_id
_entity_poly.type
_entity_poly.pdbx_seq_one_letter_code
_entity_poly.pdbx_strand_id
1 'polypeptide(L)'
;MWYLCVFYHRLLDYRKPEVESLADLFSKDVTDLQCNGSLEWKLPKHHHPDSPFHFVNLPSEEIARSVANRSILVKGIFELWGEGSNFEELEESIRNYPDEKKLPYLTSDSTFKIAVETFGKVISFEEQTERIRSLSYIPFKGRVNLKNPYHTFWLIETDDYDSNNGLPPISGKRIFFGREIGTADRKLLPTYQLKSRTYLGPTAMDAEMAFLMANQAQVKSGKLVYDPFVGTGSILVAAAHYGAVTMGADIDIRVVRDGRGPDCNVWSNFKQYGLPMPIGLLRADNNLPPWRSGLNEVFDAIICDPPYGVRAGGRKSGGRKLLKGVIGPYTVPDDKRTGHIPSTAPYSLVECVHDLLDLAAKMLVIGGRLVYFYPVLREDESIETTFPEHPCFKLVAISEQLLSYRYSRVLLTMVKIGPYTEEIALAARIKHLEFKENHLKWLEEGNLHSAVFSPADNHLNGSGDTKTAKDSKARYRGKYV
;
A
#
# COMPACT_ATOMS: atom_id res chain seq x y z
N MET A 1 5.38 -15.11 -18.80
CA MET A 1 5.58 -14.29 -20.01
C MET A 1 6.07 -12.91 -19.59
N TRP A 2 7.00 -12.31 -20.34
CA TRP A 2 7.52 -10.98 -20.02
C TRP A 2 6.59 -9.88 -20.55
N TYR A 3 6.26 -8.93 -19.68
CA TYR A 3 5.48 -7.73 -20.00
C TYR A 3 6.23 -6.47 -19.58
N LEU A 4 6.03 -5.38 -20.31
CA LEU A 4 6.43 -4.05 -19.87
C LEU A 4 5.36 -3.50 -18.94
N CYS A 5 5.69 -3.35 -17.66
CA CYS A 5 4.87 -2.70 -16.64
C CYS A 5 5.33 -1.25 -16.48
N VAL A 6 4.43 -0.31 -16.78
CA VAL A 6 4.69 1.13 -16.66
C VAL A 6 3.96 1.64 -15.44
N PHE A 7 4.69 2.27 -14.52
CA PHE A 7 4.16 2.82 -13.28
C PHE A 7 3.95 4.34 -13.35
N TYR A 8 3.05 4.86 -12.52
CA TYR A 8 3.06 6.27 -12.17
C TYR A 8 4.33 6.60 -11.37
N HIS A 9 4.93 7.77 -11.61
CA HIS A 9 6.20 8.14 -11.00
C HIS A 9 6.05 8.67 -9.55
N ARG A 10 5.43 7.87 -8.68
CA ARG A 10 5.27 8.13 -7.23
C ARG A 10 5.32 6.84 -6.43
N LEU A 11 5.47 6.95 -5.10
CA LEU A 11 5.43 5.82 -4.14
C LEU A 11 6.23 4.59 -4.62
N LEU A 12 7.52 4.78 -4.92
CA LEU A 12 8.33 3.80 -5.66
C LEU A 12 8.35 2.44 -4.97
N ASP A 13 8.51 2.42 -3.66
CA ASP A 13 8.61 1.21 -2.85
C ASP A 13 7.30 0.41 -2.79
N TYR A 14 6.18 0.98 -3.26
CA TYR A 14 4.88 0.32 -3.30
C TYR A 14 4.62 -0.37 -4.64
N ARG A 15 5.35 -0.01 -5.70
CA ARG A 15 5.10 -0.47 -7.08
C ARG A 15 5.17 -1.99 -7.21
N LYS A 16 6.32 -2.58 -6.84
CA LYS A 16 6.52 -4.04 -6.94
C LYS A 16 5.66 -4.80 -5.93
N PRO A 17 5.61 -4.42 -4.63
CA PRO A 17 4.74 -5.10 -3.66
C PRO A 17 3.26 -5.14 -4.04
N GLU A 18 2.74 -4.07 -4.66
CA GLU A 18 1.38 -4.07 -5.19
C GLU A 18 1.21 -5.12 -6.29
N VAL A 19 2.06 -5.09 -7.33
CA VAL A 19 1.97 -6.00 -8.47
C VAL A 19 2.14 -7.46 -8.04
N GLU A 20 3.10 -7.75 -7.17
CA GLU A 20 3.34 -9.10 -6.65
C GLU A 20 2.15 -9.62 -5.82
N SER A 21 1.55 -8.76 -5.00
CA SER A 21 0.38 -9.13 -4.20
C SER A 21 -0.83 -9.41 -5.08
N LEU A 22 -1.04 -8.62 -6.12
CA LEU A 22 -2.14 -8.82 -7.07
C LEU A 22 -1.90 -10.05 -7.96
N ALA A 23 -0.67 -10.27 -8.43
CA ALA A 23 -0.35 -11.45 -9.21
C ALA A 23 -0.58 -12.74 -8.41
N ASP A 24 -0.15 -12.78 -7.15
CA ASP A 24 -0.40 -13.93 -6.26
C ASP A 24 -1.91 -14.09 -5.97
N LEU A 25 -2.64 -12.99 -5.79
CA LEU A 25 -4.10 -13.02 -5.58
C LEU A 25 -4.83 -13.65 -6.76
N PHE A 26 -4.56 -13.17 -7.98
CA PHE A 26 -5.24 -13.65 -9.18
C PHE A 26 -4.74 -15.02 -9.65
N SER A 27 -3.49 -15.38 -9.36
CA SER A 27 -2.99 -16.72 -9.69
C SER A 27 -3.70 -17.79 -8.86
N LYS A 28 -3.95 -17.52 -7.57
CA LYS A 28 -4.73 -18.41 -6.70
C LYS A 28 -6.15 -18.65 -7.22
N ASP A 29 -6.76 -17.65 -7.87
CA ASP A 29 -8.11 -17.78 -8.43
C ASP A 29 -8.14 -18.57 -9.76
N VAL A 30 -7.03 -18.58 -10.51
CA VAL A 30 -6.97 -19.20 -11.86
C VAL A 30 -6.44 -20.64 -11.83
N THR A 31 -5.46 -20.96 -10.99
CA THR A 31 -4.73 -22.24 -11.08
C THR A 31 -4.81 -23.12 -9.84
N ASP A 32 -5.45 -22.69 -8.75
CA ASP A 32 -5.36 -23.31 -7.41
C ASP A 32 -3.92 -23.54 -6.91
N LEU A 33 -2.91 -23.03 -7.63
CA LEU A 33 -1.49 -23.16 -7.31
C LEU A 33 -1.01 -21.85 -6.68
N GLN A 34 -0.33 -21.97 -5.53
CA GLN A 34 0.41 -20.84 -4.96
C GLN A 34 1.56 -20.48 -5.90
N CYS A 35 1.68 -19.20 -6.27
CA CYS A 35 2.93 -18.69 -6.81
C CYS A 35 3.96 -18.70 -5.69
N ASN A 36 4.72 -19.78 -5.56
CA ASN A 36 5.72 -20.00 -4.50
C ASN A 36 7.02 -19.20 -4.70
N GLY A 37 6.95 -17.99 -5.26
CA GLY A 37 8.11 -17.14 -5.48
C GLY A 37 7.74 -15.69 -5.79
N SER A 38 8.65 -14.78 -5.47
CA SER A 38 8.62 -13.41 -5.97
C SER A 38 8.65 -13.43 -7.50
N LEU A 39 7.92 -12.50 -8.13
CA LEU A 39 7.96 -12.37 -9.59
C LEU A 39 9.38 -12.03 -10.05
N GLU A 40 9.71 -12.45 -11.26
CA GLU A 40 10.97 -12.03 -11.88
C GLU A 40 10.82 -10.62 -12.44
N TRP A 41 11.75 -9.74 -12.08
CA TRP A 41 11.81 -8.36 -12.54
C TRP A 41 13.13 -8.09 -13.24
N LYS A 42 13.10 -7.26 -14.27
CA LYS A 42 14.30 -6.65 -14.84
C LYS A 42 14.01 -5.23 -15.30
N LEU A 43 15.02 -4.35 -15.20
CA LEU A 43 14.94 -3.01 -15.77
C LEU A 43 15.21 -3.09 -17.28
N PRO A 44 14.59 -2.21 -18.09
CA PRO A 44 15.05 -2.01 -19.45
C PRO A 44 16.49 -1.50 -19.44
N LYS A 45 17.26 -1.80 -20.50
CA LYS A 45 18.65 -1.34 -20.63
C LYS A 45 18.77 0.17 -20.41
N HIS A 46 19.84 0.60 -19.73
CA HIS A 46 20.18 2.01 -19.50
C HIS A 46 19.17 2.81 -18.67
N HIS A 47 18.37 2.14 -17.83
CA HIS A 47 17.44 2.81 -16.92
C HIS A 47 17.96 2.85 -15.48
N HIS A 48 17.69 3.97 -14.81
CA HIS A 48 17.88 4.14 -13.38
C HIS A 48 16.94 3.22 -12.57
N PRO A 49 17.32 2.76 -11.36
CA PRO A 49 16.46 1.94 -10.49
C PRO A 49 15.07 2.54 -10.19
N ASP A 50 14.97 3.86 -10.12
CA ASP A 50 13.72 4.57 -9.83
C ASP A 50 12.81 4.74 -11.07
N SER A 51 13.25 4.26 -12.24
CA SER A 51 12.51 4.29 -13.49
C SER A 51 11.06 3.78 -13.31
N PRO A 52 10.06 4.41 -13.93
CA PRO A 52 8.70 3.86 -13.95
C PRO A 52 8.56 2.66 -14.88
N PHE A 53 9.56 2.35 -15.71
CA PHE A 53 9.55 1.26 -16.67
C PHE A 53 10.22 0.02 -16.11
N HIS A 54 9.47 -1.07 -16.00
CA HIS A 54 9.96 -2.34 -15.50
C HIS A 54 9.44 -3.48 -16.37
N PHE A 55 10.27 -4.47 -16.65
CA PHE A 55 9.79 -5.74 -17.17
C PHE A 55 9.45 -6.66 -16.01
N VAL A 56 8.31 -7.34 -16.12
CA VAL A 56 7.83 -8.33 -15.14
C VAL A 56 7.42 -9.61 -15.84
N ASN A 57 7.78 -10.75 -15.26
CA ASN A 57 7.34 -12.06 -15.73
C ASN A 57 6.04 -12.45 -15.02
N LEU A 58 4.92 -12.49 -15.75
CA LEU A 58 3.60 -12.88 -15.23
C LEU A 58 3.12 -14.20 -15.84
N PRO A 59 2.33 -15.01 -15.11
CA PRO A 59 2.00 -16.37 -15.57
C PRO A 59 1.14 -16.41 -16.84
N SER A 60 0.20 -15.48 -16.99
CA SER A 60 -0.73 -15.41 -18.14
C SER A 60 -1.11 -13.97 -18.50
N GLU A 61 -1.65 -13.78 -19.72
CA GLU A 61 -2.23 -12.50 -20.14
C GLU A 61 -3.44 -12.10 -19.28
N GLU A 62 -4.24 -13.08 -18.87
CA GLU A 62 -5.41 -12.86 -18.00
C GLU A 62 -5.01 -12.30 -16.62
N ILE A 63 -3.96 -12.87 -16.02
CA ILE A 63 -3.40 -12.35 -14.75
C ILE A 63 -2.82 -10.96 -14.96
N ALA A 64 -2.06 -10.74 -16.04
CA ALA A 64 -1.51 -9.42 -16.36
C ALA A 64 -2.61 -8.35 -16.52
N ARG A 65 -3.71 -8.69 -17.19
CA ARG A 65 -4.88 -7.82 -17.35
C ARG A 65 -5.55 -7.54 -16.01
N SER A 66 -5.74 -8.58 -15.19
CA SER A 66 -6.37 -8.44 -13.86
C SER A 66 -5.53 -7.59 -12.90
N VAL A 67 -4.21 -7.80 -12.89
CA VAL A 67 -3.25 -6.95 -12.17
C VAL A 67 -3.38 -5.51 -12.63
N ALA A 68 -3.25 -5.24 -13.93
CA ALA A 68 -3.29 -3.88 -14.47
C ALA A 68 -4.59 -3.14 -14.12
N ASN A 69 -5.73 -3.83 -14.23
CA ASN A 69 -7.05 -3.24 -13.96
C ASN A 69 -7.26 -2.89 -12.48
N ARG A 70 -6.66 -3.67 -11.57
CA ARG A 70 -6.83 -3.51 -10.12
C ARG A 70 -5.73 -2.67 -9.45
N SER A 71 -4.59 -2.53 -10.08
CA SER A 71 -3.47 -1.74 -9.56
C SER A 71 -3.81 -0.26 -9.45
N ILE A 72 -3.20 0.39 -8.46
CA ILE A 72 -3.29 1.82 -8.20
C ILE A 72 -2.09 2.57 -8.80
N LEU A 73 -0.89 1.97 -8.73
CA LEU A 73 0.35 2.59 -9.20
C LEU A 73 0.76 2.17 -10.60
N VAL A 74 0.16 1.12 -11.16
CA VAL A 74 0.40 0.70 -12.55
C VAL A 74 -0.39 1.63 -13.47
N LYS A 75 0.30 2.25 -14.41
CA LYS A 75 -0.33 3.00 -15.49
C LYS A 75 -0.85 2.07 -16.58
N GLY A 76 -0.07 1.04 -16.92
CA GLY A 76 -0.46 0.00 -17.87
C GLY A 76 0.55 -1.14 -17.93
N ILE A 77 0.08 -2.29 -18.40
CA ILE A 77 0.89 -3.46 -18.71
C ILE A 77 0.78 -3.76 -20.20
N PHE A 78 1.93 -3.96 -20.85
CA PHE A 78 2.04 -4.08 -22.29
C PHE A 78 2.78 -5.35 -22.70
N GLU A 79 2.27 -6.02 -23.73
CA GLU A 79 3.03 -7.01 -24.48
C GLU A 79 3.93 -6.24 -25.45
N LEU A 80 5.24 -6.27 -25.17
CA LEU A 80 6.20 -5.53 -25.95
C LEU A 80 6.53 -6.29 -27.25
N TRP A 81 6.33 -5.62 -28.39
CA TRP A 81 6.69 -6.14 -29.70
C TRP A 81 8.10 -5.72 -30.12
N GLY A 82 8.56 -4.54 -29.68
CA GLY A 82 9.94 -4.14 -29.91
C GLY A 82 10.38 -2.99 -29.01
N GLU A 83 11.68 -2.87 -28.87
CA GLU A 83 12.34 -1.77 -28.20
C GLU A 83 13.60 -1.34 -28.95
N GLY A 84 13.94 -0.05 -28.89
CA GLY A 84 15.13 0.51 -29.54
C GLY A 84 15.59 1.80 -28.88
N SER A 85 16.77 2.29 -29.27
CA SER A 85 17.29 3.61 -28.88
C SER A 85 16.96 4.69 -29.94
N ASN A 86 16.60 4.24 -31.14
CA ASN A 86 16.15 5.03 -32.30
C ASN A 86 15.05 4.25 -33.05
N PHE A 87 14.48 4.84 -34.10
CA PHE A 87 13.37 4.23 -34.84
C PHE A 87 13.80 3.06 -35.72
N GLU A 88 15.06 3.05 -36.17
CA GLU A 88 15.64 1.98 -36.97
C GLU A 88 15.80 0.70 -36.14
N GLU A 89 16.39 0.81 -34.94
CA GLU A 89 16.49 -0.30 -33.97
C GLU A 89 15.12 -0.81 -33.55
N LEU A 90 14.15 0.10 -33.37
CA LEU A 90 12.77 -0.26 -33.04
C LEU A 90 12.14 -1.08 -34.17
N GLU A 91 12.28 -0.63 -35.42
CA GLU A 91 11.75 -1.34 -36.59
C GLU A 91 12.36 -2.74 -36.70
N GLU A 92 13.68 -2.87 -36.57
CA GLU A 92 14.36 -4.17 -36.57
C GLU A 92 13.83 -5.08 -35.46
N SER A 93 13.69 -4.54 -34.24
CA SER A 93 13.14 -5.26 -33.09
C SER A 93 11.72 -5.79 -33.36
N ILE A 94 10.84 -4.95 -33.91
CA ILE A 94 9.45 -5.32 -34.23
C ILE A 94 9.38 -6.35 -35.36
N ARG A 95 10.24 -6.23 -36.38
CA ARG A 95 10.32 -7.21 -37.47
C ARG A 95 10.75 -8.59 -36.97
N ASN A 96 11.66 -8.64 -36.01
CA ASN A 96 12.15 -9.89 -35.41
C ASN A 96 11.18 -10.53 -34.40
N TYR A 97 10.18 -9.79 -33.92
CA TYR A 97 9.17 -10.36 -33.02
C TYR A 97 8.25 -11.34 -33.76
N PRO A 98 7.85 -12.49 -33.17
CA PRO A 98 7.11 -13.55 -33.88
C PRO A 98 5.79 -13.07 -34.50
N ASP A 99 5.61 -13.32 -35.80
CA ASP A 99 4.39 -12.94 -36.54
C ASP A 99 3.14 -13.66 -36.02
N GLU A 100 3.27 -14.92 -35.58
CA GLU A 100 2.19 -15.69 -34.96
C GLU A 100 1.58 -15.01 -33.73
N LYS A 101 2.35 -14.16 -33.04
CA LYS A 101 1.90 -13.34 -31.89
C LYS A 101 1.40 -11.96 -32.29
N LYS A 102 1.86 -11.39 -33.41
CA LYS A 102 1.43 -10.04 -33.88
C LYS A 102 0.18 -10.09 -34.73
N LEU A 103 0.16 -10.96 -35.74
CA LEU A 103 -0.84 -10.99 -36.79
C LEU A 103 -2.29 -11.11 -36.30
N PRO A 104 -2.61 -11.85 -35.22
CA PRO A 104 -3.97 -11.92 -34.68
C PRO A 104 -4.56 -10.56 -34.29
N TYR A 105 -3.72 -9.57 -33.98
CA TYR A 105 -4.15 -8.24 -33.51
C TYR A 105 -4.10 -7.16 -34.62
N LEU A 106 -3.75 -7.55 -35.85
CA LEU A 106 -3.58 -6.65 -37.00
C LEU A 106 -4.64 -6.87 -38.09
N THR A 107 -5.66 -7.67 -37.82
CA THR A 107 -6.62 -8.16 -38.80
C THR A 107 -7.66 -7.11 -39.21
N SER A 108 -8.26 -7.27 -40.40
CA SER A 108 -9.22 -6.32 -41.00
C SER A 108 -10.59 -6.31 -40.35
N ASP A 109 -10.95 -7.36 -39.60
CA ASP A 109 -12.16 -7.47 -38.80
C ASP A 109 -12.04 -6.76 -37.43
N SER A 110 -10.85 -6.28 -37.08
CA SER A 110 -10.60 -5.56 -35.83
C SER A 110 -10.65 -4.02 -35.98
N THR A 111 -10.57 -3.33 -34.83
CA THR A 111 -10.38 -1.89 -34.77
C THR A 111 -9.24 -1.57 -33.82
N PHE A 112 -8.46 -0.54 -34.13
CA PHE A 112 -7.30 -0.19 -33.33
C PHE A 112 -7.12 1.31 -33.13
N LYS A 113 -6.29 1.67 -32.15
CA LYS A 113 -5.65 2.99 -32.05
C LYS A 113 -4.20 2.83 -31.65
N ILE A 114 -3.37 3.81 -32.01
CA ILE A 114 -2.00 3.94 -31.53
C ILE A 114 -1.97 5.17 -30.62
N ALA A 115 -1.60 4.97 -29.36
CA ALA A 115 -1.33 6.02 -28.41
C ALA A 115 0.17 6.31 -28.38
N VAL A 116 0.54 7.59 -28.37
CA VAL A 116 1.92 8.03 -28.22
C VAL A 116 2.07 8.68 -26.85
N GLU A 117 3.10 8.25 -26.12
CA GLU A 117 3.41 8.80 -24.81
C GLU A 117 4.90 9.09 -24.66
N THR A 118 5.21 10.20 -24.02
CA THR A 118 6.57 10.61 -23.68
C THR A 118 6.71 10.73 -22.17
N PHE A 119 7.78 10.17 -21.61
CA PHE A 119 8.12 10.35 -20.21
C PHE A 119 9.01 11.58 -20.02
N GLY A 120 8.55 12.53 -19.21
CA GLY A 120 9.30 13.75 -18.87
C GLY A 120 9.27 14.88 -19.91
N LYS A 121 8.56 14.69 -21.04
CA LYS A 121 8.32 15.73 -22.05
C LYS A 121 6.85 15.76 -22.45
N VAL A 122 6.38 16.91 -22.91
CA VAL A 122 5.09 17.07 -23.60
C VAL A 122 5.40 17.29 -25.07
N ILE A 123 4.74 16.53 -25.95
CA ILE A 123 4.91 16.64 -27.41
C ILE A 123 3.62 17.13 -28.08
N SER A 124 3.78 17.85 -29.19
CA SER A 124 2.67 18.39 -29.96
C SER A 124 1.87 17.30 -30.67
N PHE A 125 0.69 17.66 -31.18
CA PHE A 125 -0.13 16.73 -31.94
C PHE A 125 0.52 16.37 -33.29
N GLU A 126 1.22 17.34 -33.90
CA GLU A 126 1.99 17.15 -35.12
C GLU A 126 3.12 16.13 -34.90
N GLU A 127 3.86 16.25 -33.80
CA GLU A 127 4.90 15.30 -33.41
C GLU A 127 4.31 13.92 -33.17
N GLN A 128 3.22 13.80 -32.42
CA GLN A 128 2.53 12.52 -32.22
C GLN A 128 2.13 11.86 -33.55
N THR A 129 1.63 12.66 -34.50
CA THR A 129 1.24 12.17 -35.84
C THR A 129 2.45 11.68 -36.63
N GLU A 130 3.58 12.38 -36.56
CA GLU A 130 4.84 11.96 -37.19
C GLU A 130 5.31 10.61 -36.64
N ARG A 131 5.26 10.44 -35.31
CA ARG A 131 5.62 9.18 -34.63
C ARG A 131 4.71 8.02 -35.02
N ILE A 132 3.42 8.27 -35.26
CA ILE A 132 2.50 7.23 -35.75
C ILE A 132 2.84 6.86 -37.20
N ARG A 133 3.17 7.85 -38.05
CA ARG A 133 3.53 7.61 -39.46
C ARG A 133 4.83 6.81 -39.60
N SER A 134 5.79 6.98 -38.70
CA SER A 134 7.03 6.20 -38.73
C SER A 134 6.80 4.70 -38.52
N LEU A 135 5.65 4.29 -37.97
CA LEU A 135 5.27 2.88 -37.76
C LEU A 135 4.57 2.24 -38.98
N SER A 136 4.61 2.89 -40.15
CA SER A 136 3.92 2.42 -41.37
C SER A 136 4.38 1.05 -41.90
N TYR A 137 5.55 0.57 -41.46
CA TYR A 137 6.04 -0.79 -41.77
C TYR A 137 5.26 -1.90 -41.07
N ILE A 138 4.47 -1.58 -40.04
CA ILE A 138 3.60 -2.55 -39.34
C ILE A 138 2.31 -2.72 -40.15
N PRO A 139 1.93 -3.94 -40.56
CA PRO A 139 0.83 -4.17 -41.49
C PRO A 139 -0.55 -4.12 -40.79
N PHE A 140 -0.91 -2.97 -40.22
CA PHE A 140 -2.24 -2.75 -39.64
C PHE A 140 -3.33 -2.81 -40.72
N LYS A 141 -4.16 -3.87 -40.71
CA LYS A 141 -5.31 -4.01 -41.63
C LYS A 141 -6.64 -3.59 -41.01
N GLY A 142 -6.70 -3.46 -39.68
CA GLY A 142 -7.90 -3.06 -38.95
C GLY A 142 -8.32 -1.61 -39.22
N ARG A 143 -9.53 -1.23 -38.80
CA ARG A 143 -10.01 0.15 -38.93
C ARG A 143 -9.59 0.99 -37.72
N VAL A 144 -9.23 2.26 -37.93
CA VAL A 144 -8.89 3.17 -36.82
C VAL A 144 -10.15 3.54 -36.03
N ASN A 145 -10.13 3.35 -34.70
CA ASN A 145 -11.19 3.78 -33.78
C ASN A 145 -10.57 4.43 -32.54
N LEU A 146 -10.64 5.75 -32.45
CA LEU A 146 -9.99 6.51 -31.37
C LEU A 146 -10.75 6.45 -30.04
N LYS A 147 -12.03 6.07 -30.04
CA LYS A 147 -12.89 6.10 -28.85
C LYS A 147 -12.96 4.76 -28.15
N ASN A 148 -13.26 3.70 -28.89
CA ASN A 148 -13.46 2.35 -28.33
C ASN A 148 -12.86 1.28 -29.25
N PRO A 149 -11.53 1.25 -29.41
CA PRO A 149 -10.86 0.24 -30.22
C PRO A 149 -10.93 -1.14 -29.58
N TYR A 150 -10.83 -2.20 -30.38
CA TYR A 150 -10.56 -3.54 -29.86
C TYR A 150 -9.13 -3.68 -29.34
N HIS A 151 -8.17 -3.04 -30.02
CA HIS A 151 -6.76 -3.09 -29.66
C HIS A 151 -6.18 -1.67 -29.50
N THR A 152 -5.55 -1.43 -28.36
CA THR A 152 -4.73 -0.23 -28.18
C THR A 152 -3.27 -0.63 -28.26
N PHE A 153 -2.52 0.08 -29.11
CA PHE A 153 -1.07 -0.03 -29.20
C PHE A 153 -0.45 1.24 -28.62
N TRP A 154 0.74 1.09 -28.04
CA TRP A 154 1.45 2.19 -27.39
C TRP A 154 2.85 2.31 -27.97
N LEU A 155 3.18 3.53 -28.39
CA LEU A 155 4.55 3.97 -28.61
C LEU A 155 4.94 4.84 -27.42
N ILE A 156 5.89 4.36 -26.60
CA ILE A 156 6.33 5.05 -25.39
C ILE A 156 7.79 5.43 -25.54
N GLU A 157 8.09 6.72 -25.44
CA GLU A 157 9.44 7.25 -25.51
C GLU A 157 9.92 7.77 -24.15
N THR A 158 11.15 7.45 -23.81
CA THR A 158 11.91 8.09 -22.73
C THR A 158 13.07 8.83 -23.37
N ASP A 159 13.16 10.14 -23.19
CA ASP A 159 14.16 10.97 -23.84
C ASP A 159 14.71 12.02 -22.88
N ASP A 160 15.86 12.61 -23.21
CA ASP A 160 16.62 13.51 -22.33
C ASP A 160 15.77 14.70 -21.87
N TYR A 161 15.29 14.66 -20.63
CA TYR A 161 14.61 15.78 -19.98
C TYR A 161 15.58 16.51 -19.06
N ASP A 162 15.36 17.81 -18.89
CA ASP A 162 16.18 18.63 -18.01
C ASP A 162 16.30 18.00 -16.61
N SER A 163 17.55 17.83 -16.16
CA SER A 163 17.92 17.12 -14.92
C SER A 163 17.37 17.74 -13.64
N ASN A 164 16.79 18.96 -13.72
CA ASN A 164 16.20 19.67 -12.60
C ASN A 164 14.72 19.34 -12.33
N ASN A 165 14.12 18.42 -13.08
CA ASN A 165 12.68 18.14 -13.01
C ASN A 165 12.32 17.10 -11.94
N GLY A 166 13.31 16.61 -11.18
CA GLY A 166 13.12 15.58 -10.17
C GLY A 166 12.95 14.17 -10.72
N LEU A 167 12.78 14.00 -12.02
CA LEU A 167 12.69 12.70 -12.66
C LEU A 167 14.05 11.97 -12.60
N PRO A 168 14.07 10.63 -12.61
CA PRO A 168 15.30 9.84 -12.51
C PRO A 168 16.24 10.15 -13.68
N PRO A 169 17.56 10.14 -13.55
CA PRO A 169 18.43 10.38 -14.70
C PRO A 169 18.20 9.31 -15.79
N ILE A 170 18.11 9.74 -17.05
CA ILE A 170 18.05 8.86 -18.22
C ILE A 170 19.47 8.71 -18.77
N SER A 171 19.95 7.46 -18.90
CA SER A 171 21.28 7.20 -19.46
C SER A 171 21.28 7.09 -20.99
N GLY A 172 20.11 7.12 -21.63
CA GLY A 172 19.96 7.16 -23.09
C GLY A 172 18.49 7.10 -23.51
N LYS A 173 18.18 7.67 -24.69
CA LYS A 173 16.83 7.60 -25.27
C LYS A 173 16.40 6.15 -25.44
N ARG A 174 15.15 5.83 -25.12
CA ARG A 174 14.54 4.51 -25.36
C ARG A 174 13.14 4.67 -25.92
N ILE A 175 12.79 3.77 -26.83
CA ILE A 175 11.49 3.69 -27.48
C ILE A 175 10.95 2.29 -27.29
N PHE A 176 9.71 2.19 -26.84
CA PHE A 176 8.98 0.94 -26.65
C PHE A 176 7.75 0.93 -27.53
N PHE A 177 7.51 -0.18 -28.23
CA PHE A 177 6.27 -0.39 -28.96
C PHE A 177 5.61 -1.70 -28.58
N GLY A 178 4.32 -1.68 -28.25
CA GLY A 178 3.61 -2.88 -27.82
C GLY A 178 2.10 -2.75 -27.76
N ARG A 179 1.45 -3.88 -27.51
CA ARG A 179 0.00 -4.02 -27.34
C ARG A 179 -0.38 -3.84 -25.88
N GLU A 180 -1.43 -3.07 -25.62
CA GLU A 180 -2.01 -2.93 -24.28
C GLU A 180 -2.67 -4.23 -23.83
N ILE A 181 -2.23 -4.73 -22.67
CA ILE A 181 -2.88 -5.84 -21.98
C ILE A 181 -3.94 -5.32 -21.01
N GLY A 182 -3.63 -4.26 -20.28
CA GLY A 182 -4.58 -3.58 -19.41
C GLY A 182 -4.02 -2.28 -18.83
N THR A 183 -4.91 -1.47 -18.28
CA THR A 183 -4.59 -0.17 -17.67
C THR A 183 -5.42 0.03 -16.40
N ALA A 184 -4.91 0.82 -15.45
CA ALA A 184 -5.60 1.04 -14.18
C ALA A 184 -6.90 1.84 -14.33
N ASP A 185 -7.86 1.59 -13.43
CA ASP A 185 -9.08 2.37 -13.35
C ASP A 185 -8.82 3.78 -12.77
N ARG A 186 -8.80 4.77 -13.67
CA ARG A 186 -8.59 6.17 -13.33
C ARG A 186 -9.72 6.79 -12.51
N LYS A 187 -10.89 6.15 -12.42
CA LYS A 187 -12.06 6.69 -11.71
C LYS A 187 -12.06 6.35 -10.22
N LEU A 188 -11.35 5.30 -9.83
CA LEU A 188 -11.37 4.77 -8.47
C LEU A 188 -10.96 5.81 -7.42
N LEU A 189 -9.75 6.37 -7.51
CA LEU A 189 -9.26 7.33 -6.52
C LEU A 189 -10.09 8.61 -6.42
N PRO A 190 -10.51 9.26 -7.54
CA PRO A 190 -11.43 10.40 -7.48
C PRO A 190 -12.75 10.12 -6.74
N THR A 191 -13.29 8.90 -6.83
CA THR A 191 -14.53 8.53 -6.14
C THR A 191 -14.37 8.54 -4.62
N TYR A 192 -13.21 8.13 -4.09
CA TYR A 192 -12.99 7.92 -2.64
C TYR A 192 -12.18 9.03 -1.96
N GLN A 193 -11.86 10.10 -2.68
CA GLN A 193 -11.08 11.24 -2.19
C GLN A 193 -11.64 11.81 -0.87
N LEU A 194 -10.75 12.13 0.06
CA LEU A 194 -11.15 12.55 1.42
C LEU A 194 -11.98 13.84 1.44
N LYS A 195 -11.74 14.76 0.50
CA LYS A 195 -12.45 16.04 0.42
C LYS A 195 -13.95 15.91 0.20
N SER A 196 -14.41 14.81 -0.39
CA SER A 196 -15.84 14.57 -0.64
C SER A 196 -16.46 13.60 0.36
N ARG A 197 -15.74 13.17 1.38
CA ARG A 197 -16.21 12.15 2.33
C ARG A 197 -17.11 12.76 3.41
N THR A 198 -18.25 12.14 3.68
CA THR A 198 -19.23 12.60 4.69
C THR A 198 -18.65 12.63 6.09
N TYR A 199 -18.01 11.55 6.54
CA TYR A 199 -17.38 11.46 7.86
C TYR A 199 -15.86 11.34 7.75
N LEU A 200 -15.16 12.33 8.29
CA LEU A 200 -13.70 12.45 8.24
C LEU A 200 -13.13 12.76 9.62
N GLY A 201 -12.05 12.07 9.98
CA GLY A 201 -11.25 12.32 11.17
C GLY A 201 -9.92 12.99 10.83
N PRO A 202 -9.23 13.60 11.80
CA PRO A 202 -7.95 14.28 11.59
C PRO A 202 -6.82 13.34 11.13
N THR A 203 -6.96 12.05 11.41
CA THR A 203 -5.99 10.99 11.08
C THR A 203 -6.50 10.03 10.01
N ALA A 204 -7.55 10.41 9.26
CA ALA A 204 -8.11 9.55 8.23
C ALA A 204 -7.07 9.18 7.16
N MET A 205 -6.97 7.89 6.84
CA MET A 205 -6.09 7.38 5.79
C MET A 205 -6.56 7.88 4.41
N ASP A 206 -5.62 8.34 3.58
CA ASP A 206 -5.86 8.70 2.18
C ASP A 206 -6.34 7.50 1.35
N ALA A 207 -7.15 7.77 0.33
CA ALA A 207 -7.73 6.73 -0.52
C ALA A 207 -6.67 5.89 -1.25
N GLU A 208 -5.64 6.51 -1.83
CA GLU A 208 -4.58 5.79 -2.53
C GLU A 208 -3.88 4.79 -1.59
N MET A 209 -3.52 5.25 -0.39
CA MET A 209 -2.90 4.38 0.61
C MET A 209 -3.84 3.26 1.07
N ALA A 210 -5.11 3.56 1.32
CA ALA A 210 -6.08 2.55 1.76
C ALA A 210 -6.27 1.44 0.70
N PHE A 211 -6.32 1.79 -0.59
CA PHE A 211 -6.41 0.81 -1.67
C PHE A 211 -5.11 0.01 -1.86
N LEU A 212 -3.95 0.65 -1.72
CA LEU A 212 -2.66 -0.05 -1.74
C LEU A 212 -2.55 -1.07 -0.60
N MET A 213 -2.97 -0.70 0.61
CA MET A 213 -3.03 -1.62 1.75
C MET A 213 -3.98 -2.80 1.47
N ALA A 214 -5.17 -2.53 0.91
CA ALA A 214 -6.12 -3.58 0.55
C ALA A 214 -5.61 -4.52 -0.56
N ASN A 215 -4.85 -4.00 -1.53
CA ASN A 215 -4.19 -4.80 -2.56
C ASN A 215 -3.07 -5.67 -1.96
N GLN A 216 -2.21 -5.10 -1.10
CA GLN A 216 -1.15 -5.86 -0.42
C GLN A 216 -1.71 -6.91 0.55
N ALA A 217 -2.86 -6.65 1.16
CA ALA A 217 -3.57 -7.60 2.01
C ALA A 217 -4.35 -8.66 1.23
N GLN A 218 -4.35 -8.59 -0.11
CA GLN A 218 -5.05 -9.53 -1.00
C GLN A 218 -6.55 -9.63 -0.73
N VAL A 219 -7.17 -8.49 -0.39
CA VAL A 219 -8.60 -8.44 -0.11
C VAL A 219 -9.39 -8.91 -1.34
N LYS A 220 -10.41 -9.75 -1.15
CA LYS A 220 -11.32 -10.12 -2.23
C LYS A 220 -12.74 -10.35 -1.72
N SER A 221 -13.67 -10.52 -2.66
CA SER A 221 -15.08 -10.70 -2.36
C SER A 221 -15.32 -11.89 -1.44
N GLY A 222 -16.19 -11.72 -0.44
CA GLY A 222 -16.55 -12.76 0.53
C GLY A 222 -15.52 -13.01 1.64
N LYS A 223 -14.36 -12.36 1.62
CA LYS A 223 -13.34 -12.45 2.67
C LYS A 223 -13.66 -11.53 3.84
N LEU A 224 -13.34 -11.96 5.06
CA LEU A 224 -13.54 -11.16 6.27
C LEU A 224 -12.27 -10.35 6.60
N VAL A 225 -12.37 -9.03 6.48
CA VAL A 225 -11.29 -8.08 6.75
C VAL A 225 -11.54 -7.36 8.07
N TYR A 226 -10.53 -7.33 8.93
CA TYR A 226 -10.59 -6.68 10.24
C TYR A 226 -9.61 -5.51 10.36
N ASP A 227 -10.10 -4.38 10.86
CA ASP A 227 -9.27 -3.23 11.24
C ASP A 227 -9.37 -2.99 12.77
N PRO A 228 -8.35 -3.38 13.55
CA PRO A 228 -8.32 -3.18 15.00
C PRO A 228 -8.15 -1.73 15.45
N PHE A 229 -8.00 -0.78 14.52
CA PHE A 229 -7.84 0.65 14.76
C PHE A 229 -8.66 1.45 13.73
N VAL A 230 -9.94 1.09 13.58
CA VAL A 230 -10.79 1.47 12.43
C VAL A 230 -10.89 2.98 12.21
N GLY A 231 -10.82 3.79 13.26
CA GLY A 231 -10.97 5.23 13.14
C GLY A 231 -12.24 5.58 12.35
N THR A 232 -12.11 6.45 11.35
CA THR A 232 -13.24 6.83 10.47
C THR A 232 -13.56 5.84 9.33
N GLY A 233 -12.90 4.68 9.30
CA GLY A 233 -13.21 3.57 8.40
C GLY A 233 -12.60 3.65 6.99
N SER A 234 -11.58 4.49 6.75
CA SER A 234 -10.94 4.62 5.42
C SER A 234 -10.49 3.28 4.85
N ILE A 235 -9.84 2.46 5.67
CA ILE A 235 -9.27 1.17 5.26
C ILE A 235 -10.41 0.18 4.95
N LEU A 236 -11.43 0.11 5.80
CA LEU A 236 -12.59 -0.76 5.57
C LEU A 236 -13.40 -0.35 4.34
N VAL A 237 -13.49 0.95 4.01
CA VAL A 237 -14.13 1.42 2.77
C VAL A 237 -13.40 0.85 1.55
N ALA A 238 -12.06 0.88 1.53
CA ALA A 238 -11.28 0.28 0.45
C ALA A 238 -11.45 -1.25 0.38
N ALA A 239 -11.51 -1.92 1.53
CA ALA A 239 -11.75 -3.36 1.58
C ALA A 239 -13.15 -3.74 1.05
N ALA A 240 -14.19 -3.02 1.47
CA ALA A 240 -15.56 -3.26 1.03
C ALA A 240 -15.77 -2.95 -0.46
N HIS A 241 -15.03 -1.99 -1.03
CA HIS A 241 -15.02 -1.76 -2.49
C HIS A 241 -14.63 -3.03 -3.26
N TYR A 242 -13.69 -3.81 -2.74
CA TYR A 242 -13.30 -5.11 -3.31
C TYR A 242 -14.22 -6.28 -2.87
N GLY A 243 -15.40 -5.98 -2.31
CA GLY A 243 -16.44 -6.94 -1.94
C GLY A 243 -16.20 -7.67 -0.63
N ALA A 244 -15.23 -7.24 0.18
CA ALA A 244 -14.95 -7.88 1.45
C ALA A 244 -16.07 -7.62 2.47
N VAL A 245 -16.29 -8.60 3.33
CA VAL A 245 -17.05 -8.42 4.57
C VAL A 245 -16.11 -7.71 5.54
N THR A 246 -16.55 -6.60 6.13
CA THR A 246 -15.66 -5.75 6.95
C THR A 246 -16.09 -5.70 8.40
N MET A 247 -15.11 -5.69 9.30
CA MET A 247 -15.29 -5.53 10.74
C MET A 247 -14.23 -4.57 11.26
N GLY A 248 -14.59 -3.71 12.20
CA GLY A 248 -13.66 -2.73 12.78
C GLY A 248 -13.74 -2.69 14.29
N ALA A 249 -12.67 -2.23 14.91
CA ALA A 249 -12.68 -1.85 16.31
C ALA A 249 -11.91 -0.55 16.56
N ASP A 250 -12.37 0.20 17.55
CA ASP A 250 -11.65 1.35 18.10
C ASP A 250 -11.86 1.39 19.61
N ILE A 251 -10.90 1.94 20.35
CA ILE A 251 -11.09 2.12 21.80
C ILE A 251 -11.99 3.32 22.12
N ASP A 252 -12.06 4.29 21.20
CA ASP A 252 -12.89 5.48 21.33
C ASP A 252 -14.33 5.20 20.88
N ILE A 253 -15.22 5.02 21.84
CA ILE A 253 -16.65 4.80 21.62
C ILE A 253 -17.29 5.89 20.74
N ARG A 254 -16.78 7.13 20.79
CA ARG A 254 -17.33 8.25 20.02
C ARG A 254 -17.11 8.04 18.53
N VAL A 255 -16.01 7.39 18.14
CA VAL A 255 -15.67 7.11 16.74
C VAL A 255 -16.57 6.00 16.18
N VAL A 256 -16.70 4.90 16.92
CA VAL A 256 -17.45 3.71 16.44
C VAL A 256 -18.97 3.85 16.56
N ARG A 257 -19.47 4.59 17.57
CA ARG A 257 -20.91 4.73 17.81
C ARG A 257 -21.49 6.05 17.28
N ASP A 258 -20.84 7.17 17.58
CA ASP A 258 -21.49 8.49 17.48
C ASP A 258 -21.06 9.29 16.23
N GLY A 259 -19.80 9.13 15.80
CA GLY A 259 -19.20 9.99 14.79
C GLY A 259 -19.29 11.48 15.15
N ARG A 260 -19.78 12.29 14.21
CA ARG A 260 -20.19 13.69 14.41
C ARG A 260 -21.72 13.84 14.34
N GLY A 261 -22.47 12.75 14.48
CA GLY A 261 -23.93 12.72 14.40
C GLY A 261 -24.48 11.49 13.67
N PRO A 262 -25.81 11.35 13.62
CA PRO A 262 -26.48 10.17 13.05
C PRO A 262 -26.19 9.95 11.56
N ASP A 263 -26.00 11.04 10.81
CA ASP A 263 -25.71 11.00 9.37
C ASP A 263 -24.23 11.33 9.04
N CYS A 264 -23.37 11.43 10.05
CA CYS A 264 -21.94 11.74 9.87
C CYS A 264 -21.10 10.83 10.78
N ASN A 265 -21.01 9.56 10.40
CA ASN A 265 -20.27 8.51 11.10
C ASN A 265 -19.72 7.47 10.10
N VAL A 266 -19.06 6.42 10.60
CA VAL A 266 -18.49 5.38 9.74
C VAL A 266 -19.54 4.79 8.80
N TRP A 267 -20.75 4.47 9.28
CA TRP A 267 -21.83 3.90 8.48
C TRP A 267 -22.29 4.82 7.34
N SER A 268 -22.31 6.14 7.57
CA SER A 268 -22.63 7.13 6.52
C SER A 268 -21.63 7.10 5.36
N ASN A 269 -20.34 6.79 5.61
CA ASN A 269 -19.35 6.63 4.55
C ASN A 269 -19.68 5.43 3.66
N PHE A 270 -20.05 4.28 4.24
CA PHE A 270 -20.44 3.10 3.45
C PHE A 270 -21.72 3.37 2.64
N LYS A 271 -22.71 4.03 3.25
CA LYS A 271 -23.94 4.46 2.56
C LYS A 271 -23.63 5.39 1.40
N GLN A 272 -22.75 6.39 1.59
CA GLN A 272 -22.37 7.36 0.56
C GLN A 272 -21.85 6.66 -0.71
N TYR A 273 -21.02 5.65 -0.55
CA TYR A 273 -20.38 4.94 -1.68
C TYR A 273 -21.19 3.73 -2.18
N GLY A 274 -22.37 3.46 -1.61
CA GLY A 274 -23.18 2.29 -1.96
C GLY A 274 -22.51 0.96 -1.62
N LEU A 275 -21.70 0.94 -0.54
CA LEU A 275 -20.93 -0.24 -0.13
C LEU A 275 -21.70 -1.08 0.91
N PRO A 276 -21.43 -2.40 0.98
CA PRO A 276 -21.93 -3.24 2.06
C PRO A 276 -21.50 -2.71 3.43
N MET A 277 -22.44 -2.65 4.37
CA MET A 277 -22.15 -2.18 5.71
C MET A 277 -21.18 -3.13 6.44
N PRO A 278 -20.32 -2.61 7.33
CA PRO A 278 -19.53 -3.47 8.21
C PRO A 278 -20.44 -4.38 9.05
N ILE A 279 -20.02 -5.62 9.27
CA ILE A 279 -20.77 -6.55 10.13
C ILE A 279 -20.72 -6.16 11.61
N GLY A 280 -19.74 -5.32 11.98
CA GLY A 280 -19.62 -4.81 13.34
C GLY A 280 -18.53 -3.76 13.46
N LEU A 281 -18.83 -2.71 14.22
CA LEU A 281 -17.85 -1.77 14.76
C LEU A 281 -17.86 -1.92 16.27
N LEU A 282 -16.76 -2.40 16.82
CA LEU A 282 -16.64 -2.70 18.24
C LEU A 282 -15.89 -1.59 18.98
N ARG A 283 -16.36 -1.27 20.19
CA ARG A 283 -15.47 -0.67 21.17
C ARG A 283 -14.60 -1.78 21.75
N ALA A 284 -13.35 -1.86 21.32
CA ALA A 284 -12.41 -2.88 21.78
C ALA A 284 -11.04 -2.29 22.10
N ASP A 285 -10.24 -3.05 22.81
CA ASP A 285 -8.89 -2.71 23.20
C ASP A 285 -7.99 -3.89 22.87
N ASN A 286 -6.97 -3.69 22.05
CA ASN A 286 -6.08 -4.77 21.66
C ASN A 286 -5.18 -5.24 22.81
N ASN A 287 -4.99 -4.39 23.84
CA ASN A 287 -4.30 -4.77 25.07
C ASN A 287 -5.10 -5.78 25.91
N LEU A 288 -6.43 -5.76 25.78
CA LEU A 288 -7.35 -6.66 26.47
C LEU A 288 -8.43 -7.12 25.48
N PRO A 289 -8.07 -7.95 24.50
CA PRO A 289 -8.93 -8.24 23.36
C PRO A 289 -10.18 -9.00 23.81
N PRO A 290 -11.39 -8.60 23.39
CA PRO A 290 -12.66 -9.14 23.91
C PRO A 290 -13.07 -10.47 23.28
N TRP A 291 -12.11 -11.21 22.70
CA TRP A 291 -12.38 -12.45 21.97
C TRP A 291 -12.62 -13.62 22.94
N ARG A 292 -13.51 -14.52 22.54
CA ARG A 292 -13.75 -15.78 23.28
C ARG A 292 -12.48 -16.64 23.23
N SER A 293 -12.21 -17.38 24.30
CA SER A 293 -10.97 -18.15 24.45
C SER A 293 -10.70 -19.12 23.28
N GLY A 294 -11.73 -19.81 22.79
CA GLY A 294 -11.63 -20.76 21.68
C GLY A 294 -11.77 -20.16 20.27
N LEU A 295 -11.87 -18.83 20.13
CA LEU A 295 -11.97 -18.18 18.82
C LEU A 295 -10.56 -17.94 18.25
N ASN A 296 -10.26 -18.56 17.12
CA ASN A 296 -8.98 -18.46 16.42
C ASN A 296 -9.24 -18.44 14.90
N GLU A 297 -8.31 -17.89 14.12
CA GLU A 297 -8.28 -18.01 12.64
C GLU A 297 -9.61 -17.66 11.94
N VAL A 298 -10.16 -16.50 12.26
CA VAL A 298 -11.45 -16.01 11.75
C VAL A 298 -11.27 -15.02 10.60
N PHE A 299 -10.21 -14.21 10.65
CA PHE A 299 -10.00 -13.12 9.70
C PHE A 299 -9.13 -13.58 8.54
N ASP A 300 -9.53 -13.25 7.32
CA ASP A 300 -8.75 -13.51 6.11
C ASP A 300 -7.63 -12.47 5.93
N ALA A 301 -7.86 -11.24 6.40
CA ALA A 301 -6.87 -10.17 6.42
C ALA A 301 -7.07 -9.25 7.63
N ILE A 302 -5.96 -8.74 8.17
CA ILE A 302 -5.97 -7.67 9.17
C ILE A 302 -5.20 -6.49 8.58
N ILE A 303 -5.86 -5.32 8.53
CA ILE A 303 -5.30 -4.12 7.88
C ILE A 303 -5.52 -2.92 8.80
N CYS A 304 -4.46 -2.19 9.15
CA CYS A 304 -4.61 -1.05 10.08
C CYS A 304 -3.47 -0.02 10.01
N ASP A 305 -3.73 1.16 10.58
CA ASP A 305 -2.74 2.20 10.85
C ASP A 305 -2.71 2.49 12.37
N PRO A 306 -1.95 1.71 13.17
CA PRO A 306 -1.90 1.87 14.62
C PRO A 306 -1.51 3.29 15.08
N PRO A 307 -1.91 3.71 16.30
CA PRO A 307 -1.56 5.02 16.83
C PRO A 307 -0.08 5.09 17.25
N TYR A 308 0.75 5.80 16.48
CA TYR A 308 2.20 5.95 16.74
C TYR A 308 2.60 7.09 17.69
N GLY A 309 1.64 7.81 18.27
CA GLY A 309 1.96 8.93 19.16
C GLY A 309 2.32 10.25 18.48
N VAL A 310 2.43 10.31 17.14
CA VAL A 310 2.77 11.57 16.43
C VAL A 310 1.57 12.50 16.27
N ARG A 311 0.45 12.01 15.73
CA ARG A 311 -0.79 12.80 15.54
C ARG A 311 -1.92 12.39 16.49
N ALA A 312 -1.89 11.13 16.92
CA ALA A 312 -2.80 10.58 17.93
C ALA A 312 -1.98 9.68 18.86
N GLY A 313 -2.13 9.89 20.17
CA GLY A 313 -1.52 9.07 21.20
C GLY A 313 -2.21 7.71 21.30
N GLY A 314 -1.42 6.64 21.42
CA GLY A 314 -1.95 5.32 21.72
C GLY A 314 -2.71 5.33 23.05
N ARG A 315 -3.84 4.62 23.10
CA ARG A 315 -4.66 4.48 24.31
C ARG A 315 -5.01 3.01 24.54
N LYS A 316 -4.92 2.59 25.80
CA LYS A 316 -5.38 1.29 26.30
C LYS A 316 -6.28 1.48 27.51
N SER A 317 -7.07 0.48 27.86
CA SER A 317 -7.94 0.49 29.03
C SER A 317 -7.08 0.49 30.30
N GLY A 318 -7.40 1.41 31.20
CA GLY A 318 -6.63 1.62 32.42
C GLY A 318 -6.89 3.00 33.01
N GLY A 319 -6.83 3.09 34.34
CA GLY A 319 -6.86 4.36 35.04
C GLY A 319 -5.46 4.75 35.49
N ARG A 320 -5.17 6.06 35.57
CA ARG A 320 -3.88 6.56 36.11
C ARG A 320 -3.59 6.01 37.51
N LYS A 321 -4.62 5.83 38.34
CA LYS A 321 -4.50 5.23 39.68
C LYS A 321 -4.26 3.71 39.62
N LEU A 322 -4.89 3.03 38.67
CA LEU A 322 -4.76 1.58 38.47
C LEU A 322 -3.35 1.21 38.00
N LEU A 323 -2.82 1.96 37.03
CA LEU A 323 -1.47 1.74 36.50
C LEU A 323 -0.37 2.14 37.48
N LYS A 324 -0.64 3.08 38.40
CA LYS A 324 0.26 3.42 39.51
C LYS A 324 0.17 2.45 40.69
N GLY A 325 -0.65 1.39 40.60
CA GLY A 325 -0.88 0.45 41.70
C GLY A 325 -1.60 1.05 42.92
N VAL A 326 -2.14 2.27 42.81
CA VAL A 326 -2.87 2.95 43.90
C VAL A 326 -4.24 2.29 44.14
N ILE A 327 -4.82 1.71 43.09
CA ILE A 327 -6.08 0.96 43.15
C ILE A 327 -5.87 -0.36 42.40
N GLY A 328 -6.25 -1.49 43.02
CA GLY A 328 -6.19 -2.81 42.40
C GLY A 328 -7.21 -2.99 41.26
N PRO A 329 -7.10 -4.07 40.47
CA PRO A 329 -8.14 -4.47 39.52
C PRO A 329 -9.48 -4.63 40.26
N TYR A 330 -10.54 -4.05 39.71
CA TYR A 330 -11.89 -4.20 40.27
C TYR A 330 -12.85 -4.64 39.18
N THR A 331 -13.84 -5.45 39.59
CA THR A 331 -14.92 -5.86 38.70
C THR A 331 -16.00 -4.78 38.72
N VAL A 332 -16.41 -4.32 37.53
CA VAL A 332 -17.52 -3.37 37.42
C VAL A 332 -18.80 -4.05 37.93
N PRO A 333 -19.50 -3.47 38.93
CA PRO A 333 -20.77 -3.99 39.43
C PRO A 333 -21.77 -4.23 38.29
N ASP A 334 -22.58 -5.29 38.39
CA ASP A 334 -23.48 -5.71 37.31
C ASP A 334 -24.50 -4.61 36.92
N ASP A 335 -25.01 -3.87 37.92
CA ASP A 335 -25.92 -2.73 37.73
C ASP A 335 -25.29 -1.56 36.97
N LYS A 336 -23.95 -1.45 37.01
CA LYS A 336 -23.19 -0.40 36.33
C LYS A 336 -22.57 -0.87 35.03
N ARG A 337 -22.64 -2.17 34.70
CA ARG A 337 -21.95 -2.75 33.54
C ARG A 337 -22.50 -2.21 32.22
N THR A 338 -23.81 -2.05 32.12
CA THR A 338 -24.47 -1.55 30.92
C THR A 338 -24.10 -0.09 30.67
N GLY A 339 -23.44 0.19 29.55
CA GLY A 339 -22.99 1.54 29.19
C GLY A 339 -21.72 2.02 29.92
N HIS A 340 -21.09 1.19 30.75
CA HIS A 340 -19.79 1.52 31.33
C HIS A 340 -18.73 1.66 30.25
N ILE A 341 -18.03 2.79 30.25
CA ILE A 341 -16.88 3.03 29.39
C ILE A 341 -15.64 3.05 30.29
N PRO A 342 -14.74 2.05 30.17
CA PRO A 342 -13.50 2.04 30.93
C PRO A 342 -12.68 3.30 30.69
N SER A 343 -12.08 3.83 31.76
CA SER A 343 -11.04 4.85 31.63
C SER A 343 -9.89 4.33 30.79
N THR A 344 -9.21 5.25 30.10
CA THR A 344 -8.05 4.91 29.27
C THR A 344 -6.77 5.55 29.79
N ALA A 345 -5.65 4.94 29.44
CA ALA A 345 -4.30 5.39 29.74
C ALA A 345 -3.44 5.40 28.47
N PRO A 346 -2.27 6.07 28.47
CA PRO A 346 -1.35 6.02 27.34
C PRO A 346 -0.94 4.57 27.01
N TYR A 347 -0.66 4.32 25.74
CA TYR A 347 -0.25 3.03 25.22
C TYR A 347 1.02 3.23 24.41
N SER A 348 2.13 2.61 24.82
CA SER A 348 3.40 2.77 24.11
C SER A 348 3.33 2.08 22.76
N LEU A 349 4.13 2.57 21.80
CA LEU A 349 4.19 1.97 20.46
C LEU A 349 4.58 0.49 20.51
N VAL A 350 5.61 0.16 21.30
CA VAL A 350 6.17 -1.20 21.37
C VAL A 350 5.14 -2.18 21.93
N GLU A 351 4.39 -1.78 22.97
CA GLU A 351 3.31 -2.60 23.54
C GLU A 351 2.14 -2.74 22.54
N CYS A 352 1.77 -1.64 21.87
CA CYS A 352 0.70 -1.62 20.87
C CYS A 352 0.98 -2.55 19.68
N VAL A 353 2.21 -2.53 19.16
CA VAL A 353 2.60 -3.39 18.05
C VAL A 353 2.75 -4.85 18.49
N HIS A 354 3.28 -5.10 19.69
CA HIS A 354 3.31 -6.45 20.26
C HIS A 354 1.90 -7.06 20.34
N ASP A 355 0.96 -6.33 20.96
CA ASP A 355 -0.41 -6.82 21.14
C ASP A 355 -1.14 -6.97 19.80
N LEU A 356 -0.84 -6.11 18.80
CA LEU A 356 -1.33 -6.28 17.43
C LEU A 356 -0.81 -7.58 16.79
N LEU A 357 0.49 -7.87 16.92
CA LEU A 357 1.09 -9.08 16.35
C LEU A 357 0.54 -10.34 17.01
N ASP A 358 0.39 -10.34 18.34
CA ASP A 358 -0.20 -11.46 19.09
C ASP A 358 -1.66 -11.69 18.69
N LEU A 359 -2.46 -10.63 18.64
CA LEU A 359 -3.84 -10.66 18.16
C LEU A 359 -3.92 -11.23 16.74
N ALA A 360 -3.08 -10.73 15.83
CA ALA A 360 -3.07 -11.17 14.44
C ALA A 360 -2.62 -12.62 14.32
N ALA A 361 -1.61 -13.05 15.08
CA ALA A 361 -1.14 -14.43 15.07
C ALA A 361 -2.24 -15.41 15.48
N LYS A 362 -3.05 -15.04 16.48
CA LYS A 362 -4.19 -15.84 16.94
C LYS A 362 -5.37 -15.83 15.96
N MET A 363 -5.74 -14.64 15.46
CA MET A 363 -7.03 -14.43 14.79
C MET A 363 -6.99 -14.53 13.27
N LEU A 364 -5.83 -14.36 12.64
CA LEU A 364 -5.67 -14.44 11.19
C LEU A 364 -5.57 -15.89 10.73
N VAL A 365 -6.18 -16.24 9.60
CA VAL A 365 -6.02 -17.57 8.98
C VAL A 365 -4.60 -17.80 8.47
N ILE A 366 -4.14 -19.04 8.40
CA ILE A 366 -2.89 -19.40 7.71
C ILE A 366 -2.95 -18.93 6.25
N GLY A 367 -1.88 -18.29 5.77
CA GLY A 367 -1.83 -17.66 4.45
C GLY A 367 -2.52 -16.29 4.36
N GLY A 368 -3.28 -15.89 5.39
CA GLY A 368 -3.81 -14.53 5.51
C GLY A 368 -2.70 -13.51 5.74
N ARG A 369 -2.98 -12.23 5.44
CA ARG A 369 -2.00 -11.15 5.55
C ARG A 369 -2.35 -10.13 6.63
N LEU A 370 -1.34 -9.76 7.41
CA LEU A 370 -1.33 -8.59 8.29
C LEU A 370 -0.61 -7.46 7.56
N VAL A 371 -1.31 -6.33 7.36
CA VAL A 371 -0.80 -5.15 6.67
C VAL A 371 -0.96 -3.94 7.57
N TYR A 372 0.16 -3.41 8.08
CA TYR A 372 0.12 -2.29 9.01
C TYR A 372 1.28 -1.33 8.79
N PHE A 373 1.05 -0.08 9.17
CA PHE A 373 2.10 0.92 9.16
C PHE A 373 2.94 0.84 10.44
N TYR A 374 4.22 1.18 10.31
CA TYR A 374 5.15 1.31 11.42
C TYR A 374 5.91 2.64 11.28
N PRO A 375 6.05 3.43 12.35
CA PRO A 375 6.70 4.73 12.29
C PRO A 375 8.23 4.55 12.31
N VAL A 376 8.94 5.33 11.50
CA VAL A 376 10.41 5.33 11.47
C VAL A 376 10.91 6.76 11.63
N LEU A 377 11.83 6.94 12.58
CA LEU A 377 12.58 8.18 12.74
C LEU A 377 13.78 8.14 11.80
N ARG A 378 13.99 9.22 11.06
CA ARG A 378 15.12 9.36 10.15
C ARG A 378 16.21 10.15 10.87
N GLU A 379 16.99 9.44 11.69
CA GLU A 379 18.30 9.89 12.16
C GLU A 379 19.37 9.32 11.22
N ASP A 380 20.58 9.89 11.21
CA ASP A 380 21.62 9.70 10.16
C ASP A 380 21.71 8.28 9.58
N GLU A 381 21.94 8.21 8.25
CA GLU A 381 21.79 7.10 7.29
C GLU A 381 22.47 5.74 7.60
N SER A 382 22.94 5.52 8.83
CA SER A 382 23.81 4.42 9.26
C SER A 382 23.17 3.29 10.07
N ILE A 383 21.88 3.39 10.44
CA ILE A 383 21.22 2.35 11.24
C ILE A 383 20.31 1.49 10.35
N GLU A 384 20.66 0.20 10.20
CA GLU A 384 19.73 -0.81 9.67
C GLU A 384 18.48 -0.83 10.56
N THR A 385 17.36 -0.35 10.03
CA THR A 385 16.10 -0.31 10.77
C THR A 385 15.58 -1.73 10.94
N THR A 386 15.52 -2.22 12.17
CA THR A 386 14.90 -3.51 12.50
C THR A 386 13.39 -3.32 12.68
N PHE A 387 12.61 -4.20 12.05
CA PHE A 387 11.16 -4.19 12.17
C PHE A 387 10.69 -5.27 13.15
N PRO A 388 9.52 -5.09 13.78
CA PRO A 388 8.94 -6.10 14.66
C PRO A 388 8.77 -7.45 13.95
N GLU A 389 9.16 -8.52 14.63
CA GLU A 389 9.04 -9.90 14.14
C GLU A 389 8.09 -10.70 15.03
N HIS A 390 7.54 -11.79 14.47
CA HIS A 390 6.70 -12.71 15.23
C HIS A 390 6.81 -14.13 14.62
N PRO A 391 6.94 -15.21 15.43
CA PRO A 391 7.19 -16.57 14.92
C PRO A 391 6.17 -17.10 13.91
N CYS A 392 4.90 -16.70 14.03
CA CYS A 392 3.84 -17.10 13.09
C CYS A 392 3.90 -16.40 11.73
N PHE A 393 4.73 -15.37 11.56
CA PHE A 393 4.69 -14.47 10.41
C PHE A 393 5.99 -14.45 9.62
N LYS A 394 5.86 -14.27 8.31
CA LYS A 394 6.96 -13.91 7.40
C LYS A 394 6.70 -12.53 6.84
N LEU A 395 7.67 -11.62 6.96
CA LEU A 395 7.65 -10.33 6.29
C LEU A 395 7.86 -10.54 4.79
N VAL A 396 6.92 -10.05 3.96
CA VAL A 396 6.96 -10.23 2.50
C VAL A 396 7.09 -8.93 1.72
N ALA A 397 6.75 -7.79 2.32
CA ALA A 397 7.02 -6.49 1.72
C ALA A 397 7.23 -5.40 2.77
N ILE A 398 8.04 -4.42 2.38
CA ILE A 398 8.37 -3.22 3.13
C ILE A 398 8.25 -2.05 2.14
N SER A 399 7.37 -1.09 2.42
CA SER A 399 7.18 0.07 1.54
C SER A 399 7.24 1.38 2.33
N GLU A 400 8.25 2.22 2.09
CA GLU A 400 8.42 3.47 2.83
C GLU A 400 7.60 4.61 2.23
N GLN A 401 6.85 5.32 3.08
CA GLN A 401 6.23 6.60 2.78
C GLN A 401 6.86 7.72 3.63
N LEU A 402 7.59 8.62 2.97
CA LEU A 402 8.11 9.81 3.62
C LEU A 402 6.99 10.82 3.93
N LEU A 403 6.86 11.15 5.22
CA LEU A 403 5.89 12.15 5.70
C LEU A 403 6.55 13.51 5.94
N SER A 404 7.78 13.50 6.45
CA SER A 404 8.66 14.68 6.56
C SER A 404 10.13 14.26 6.40
N TYR A 405 11.06 15.21 6.54
CA TYR A 405 12.50 14.91 6.50
C TYR A 405 12.95 13.99 7.64
N ARG A 406 12.38 14.17 8.84
CA ARG A 406 12.77 13.45 10.07
C ARG A 406 11.91 12.23 10.38
N TYR A 407 10.85 12.04 9.61
CA TYR A 407 9.81 11.07 9.93
C TYR A 407 9.23 10.44 8.69
N SER A 408 9.22 9.12 8.68
CA SER A 408 8.54 8.31 7.70
C SER A 408 7.66 7.29 8.39
N ARG A 409 6.81 6.65 7.60
CA ARG A 409 6.14 5.42 8.00
C ARG A 409 6.39 4.37 6.95
N VAL A 410 6.56 3.15 7.40
CA VAL A 410 6.83 2.00 6.57
C VAL A 410 5.60 1.10 6.62
N LEU A 411 5.05 0.76 5.46
CA LEU A 411 4.01 -0.25 5.37
C LEU A 411 4.68 -1.63 5.42
N LEU A 412 4.36 -2.41 6.43
CA LEU A 412 4.81 -3.78 6.61
C LEU A 412 3.68 -4.72 6.20
N THR A 413 3.98 -5.63 5.28
CA THR A 413 3.08 -6.69 4.85
C THR A 413 3.66 -8.02 5.26
N MET A 414 2.95 -8.73 6.13
CA MET A 414 3.34 -10.01 6.69
C MET A 414 2.31 -11.08 6.35
N VAL A 415 2.76 -12.29 6.01
CA VAL A 415 1.90 -13.44 5.78
C VAL A 415 2.00 -14.42 6.94
N LYS A 416 0.88 -14.94 7.43
CA LYS A 416 0.88 -15.97 8.48
C LYS A 416 1.30 -17.31 7.90
N ILE A 417 2.41 -17.86 8.40
CA ILE A 417 3.01 -19.12 7.94
C ILE A 417 2.95 -20.24 8.97
N GLY A 418 2.68 -19.91 10.24
CA GLY A 418 2.72 -20.87 11.35
C GLY A 418 1.49 -20.78 12.26
N PRO A 419 1.13 -21.88 12.94
CA PRO A 419 0.02 -21.91 13.89
C PRO A 419 0.36 -21.12 15.15
N TYR A 420 -0.67 -20.60 15.82
CA TYR A 420 -0.54 -19.97 17.13
C TYR A 420 -0.62 -21.05 18.23
N THR A 421 0.53 -21.36 18.84
CA THR A 421 0.64 -22.45 19.83
C THR A 421 0.51 -21.96 21.27
N GLU A 422 0.37 -22.87 22.22
CA GLU A 422 0.32 -22.54 23.65
C GLU A 422 1.64 -21.91 24.13
N GLU A 423 2.79 -22.31 23.59
CA GLU A 423 4.09 -21.71 23.90
C GLU A 423 4.14 -20.24 23.45
N ILE A 424 3.64 -19.94 22.25
CA ILE A 424 3.55 -18.57 21.73
C ILE A 424 2.61 -17.74 22.62
N ALA A 425 1.45 -18.29 22.98
CA ALA A 425 0.50 -17.63 23.87
C ALA A 425 1.09 -17.34 25.26
N LEU A 426 1.89 -18.27 25.80
CA LEU A 426 2.58 -18.08 27.07
C LEU A 426 3.66 -16.99 26.97
N ALA A 427 4.47 -17.00 25.91
CA ALA A 427 5.49 -15.99 25.67
C ALA A 427 4.88 -14.58 25.54
N ALA A 428 3.81 -14.45 24.76
CA ALA A 428 3.06 -13.20 24.62
C ALA A 428 2.49 -12.71 25.97
N ARG A 429 1.94 -13.63 26.78
CA ARG A 429 1.45 -13.30 28.14
C ARG A 429 2.56 -12.80 29.06
N ILE A 430 3.73 -13.45 29.06
CA ILE A 430 4.88 -13.02 29.86
C ILE A 430 5.31 -11.61 29.44
N LYS A 431 5.41 -11.36 28.12
CA LYS A 431 5.78 -10.05 27.59
C LYS A 431 4.75 -8.97 27.93
N HIS A 432 3.46 -9.30 27.85
CA HIS A 432 2.38 -8.41 28.26
C HIS A 432 2.47 -8.01 29.75
N LEU A 433 2.81 -8.96 30.65
CA LEU A 433 3.04 -8.66 32.06
C LEU A 433 4.25 -7.75 32.26
N GLU A 434 5.35 -7.98 31.53
CA GLU A 434 6.53 -7.12 31.55
C GLU A 434 6.19 -5.67 31.15
N PHE A 435 5.38 -5.48 30.10
CA PHE A 435 4.92 -4.14 29.70
C PHE A 435 4.08 -3.46 30.78
N LYS A 436 3.22 -4.23 31.45
CA LYS A 436 2.37 -3.72 32.54
C LYS A 436 3.20 -3.28 33.75
N GLU A 437 4.20 -4.06 34.14
CA GLU A 437 5.10 -3.75 35.26
C GLU A 437 6.02 -2.56 34.96
N ASN A 438 6.47 -2.43 33.70
CA ASN A 438 7.41 -1.40 33.27
C ASN A 438 6.73 -0.27 32.47
N HIS A 439 5.43 -0.05 32.69
CA HIS A 439 4.61 0.82 31.84
C HIS A 439 5.17 2.25 31.68
N LEU A 440 5.67 2.86 32.76
CA LEU A 440 6.23 4.22 32.72
C LEU A 440 7.52 4.28 31.89
N LYS A 441 8.40 3.29 32.05
CA LYS A 441 9.67 3.19 31.32
C LYS A 441 9.41 3.15 29.81
N TRP A 442 8.52 2.27 29.36
CA TRP A 442 8.21 2.12 27.93
C TRP A 442 7.51 3.34 27.32
N LEU A 443 6.82 4.15 28.13
CA LEU A 443 6.24 5.42 27.65
C LEU A 443 7.31 6.49 27.44
N GLU A 444 8.31 6.56 28.32
CA GLU A 444 9.42 7.50 28.20
C GLU A 444 10.31 7.17 27.00
N GLU A 445 10.66 5.90 26.83
CA GLU A 445 11.48 5.41 25.70
C GLU A 445 10.76 5.49 24.35
N GLY A 446 9.41 5.42 24.34
CA GLY A 446 8.59 5.37 23.13
C GLY A 446 8.02 6.72 22.64
N ASN A 447 8.50 7.87 23.13
CA ASN A 447 7.92 9.17 22.80
C ASN A 447 8.36 9.71 21.44
N LEU A 448 7.73 9.23 20.36
CA LEU A 448 7.98 9.73 19.00
C LEU A 448 7.59 11.19 18.79
N HIS A 449 6.61 11.72 19.51
CA HIS A 449 6.16 13.11 19.31
C HIS A 449 7.30 14.09 19.58
N SER A 450 8.03 13.91 20.68
CA SER A 450 9.19 14.74 20.98
C SER A 450 10.27 14.59 19.90
N ALA A 451 10.56 13.37 19.43
CA ALA A 451 11.60 13.15 18.43
C ALA A 451 11.26 13.81 17.08
N VAL A 452 10.00 13.74 16.64
CA VAL A 452 9.55 14.33 15.35
C VAL A 452 9.53 15.87 15.40
N PHE A 453 9.14 16.46 16.53
CA PHE A 453 8.88 17.91 16.65
C PHE A 453 9.96 18.70 17.40
N SER A 454 11.02 18.07 17.93
CA SER A 454 12.13 18.80 18.58
C SER A 454 12.82 19.77 17.60
N PRO A 455 13.32 20.94 18.03
CA PRO A 455 14.12 21.83 17.19
C PRO A 455 15.42 21.13 16.73
N ALA A 456 15.87 21.37 15.49
CA ALA A 456 17.08 20.75 14.94
C ALA A 456 18.39 21.29 15.55
N ASP A 457 18.34 22.28 16.44
CA ASP A 457 19.50 23.07 16.87
C ASP A 457 20.27 22.51 18.07
N ASN A 458 19.87 21.37 18.66
CA ASN A 458 20.53 20.84 19.86
C ASN A 458 21.72 19.89 19.61
N HIS A 459 22.07 19.60 18.35
CA HIS A 459 23.23 18.76 18.01
C HIS A 459 24.40 19.50 17.33
N LEU A 460 24.30 20.82 17.14
CA LEU A 460 25.37 21.66 16.57
C LEU A 460 26.06 22.49 17.65
N ASN A 461 26.62 21.86 18.68
CA ASN A 461 27.62 22.49 19.54
C ASN A 461 28.81 21.54 19.68
N GLY A 462 29.68 21.54 18.67
CA GLY A 462 30.90 20.74 18.75
C GLY A 462 31.73 20.56 17.48
N SER A 463 31.86 21.56 16.60
CA SER A 463 33.06 21.78 15.77
C SER A 463 32.79 22.85 14.71
N GLY A 464 33.68 23.84 14.63
CA GLY A 464 33.60 24.95 13.68
C GLY A 464 33.81 24.55 12.22
N ASP A 465 33.40 25.49 11.37
CA ASP A 465 33.68 25.62 9.93
C ASP A 465 33.32 24.45 9.00
N THR A 466 32.23 24.64 8.24
CA THR A 466 32.27 24.55 6.76
C THR A 466 30.95 25.03 6.15
N LYS A 467 31.00 26.23 5.55
CA LYS A 467 30.00 26.72 4.57
C LYS A 467 30.16 25.99 3.24
N THR A 468 29.90 24.68 3.17
CA THR A 468 29.91 23.92 1.89
C THR A 468 29.15 22.59 2.02
N ALA A 469 27.87 22.62 2.40
CA ALA A 469 27.01 21.43 2.34
C ALA A 469 25.52 21.82 2.26
N LYS A 470 25.14 22.69 1.32
CA LYS A 470 23.72 23.01 1.09
C LYS A 470 23.03 22.17 0.02
N ASP A 471 23.75 21.29 -0.69
CA ASP A 471 23.26 20.66 -1.93
C ASP A 471 23.15 19.12 -1.94
N SER A 472 23.15 18.42 -0.81
CA SER A 472 22.93 16.96 -0.79
C SER A 472 21.84 16.50 0.19
N LYS A 473 20.73 17.25 0.28
CA LYS A 473 19.58 16.79 1.09
C LYS A 473 18.77 15.77 0.29
N ALA A 474 18.83 14.50 0.70
CA ALA A 474 18.09 13.39 0.10
C ALA A 474 16.58 13.72 0.01
N ARG A 475 16.11 14.02 -1.20
CA ARG A 475 14.68 14.24 -1.50
C ARG A 475 14.00 12.89 -1.66
N TYR A 476 12.72 12.80 -1.32
CA TYR A 476 11.96 11.56 -1.50
C TYR A 476 11.96 11.17 -2.97
N ARG A 477 12.42 9.95 -3.26
CA ARG A 477 12.45 9.42 -4.64
C ARG A 477 11.06 9.32 -5.29
N GLY A 478 9.97 9.44 -4.52
CA GLY A 478 8.59 9.29 -4.98
C GLY A 478 7.66 10.49 -4.84
N LYS A 479 8.17 11.69 -4.61
CA LYS A 479 7.41 12.96 -4.69
C LYS A 479 7.94 13.85 -5.82
N TYR A 480 8.41 13.22 -6.88
CA TYR A 480 8.75 13.91 -8.12
C TYR A 480 7.53 13.99 -9.03
N VAL A 481 6.47 14.65 -8.55
CA VAL A 481 5.46 15.36 -9.35
C VAL A 481 4.94 16.52 -8.52
#